data_AF-A0A958HIP9-F1
#
_entry.id   AF-A0A958HIP9-F1
#
_cell.length_a   1.000
_cell.length_b   1.000
_cell.length_c   1.000
_cell.angle_alpha   90.00
_cell.angle_beta   90.00
_cell.angle_gamma   90.00
#
_symmetry.space_group_name_H-M   'P 1'
#
loop_
_entity.id
_entity.type
_entity.pdbx_description
1 polymer ?
#
loop_
_entity_poly.entity_id
_entity_poly.type
_entity_poly.pdbx_seq_one_letter_code
_entity_poly.pdbx_strand_id
1 'polypeptide(L)'
;MPVMPLVRVQSCDEGIDLAVEAEHGFGHTASMWSRNIDKLSRMAREIDCSIFVKNGPNLAGLGYGGEGFTSFSIASPTGEGLTSALTFSRIRRCTLVDHFRIV
;
A
#
# COMPACT_ATOMS: atom_id res chain seq x y z
N MET A 1 3.76 -9.47 -20.89
CA MET A 1 2.61 -9.53 -21.81
C MET A 1 1.56 -8.53 -21.33
N PRO A 2 1.07 -7.59 -22.16
CA PRO A 2 0.02 -6.64 -21.78
C PRO A 2 -1.38 -7.22 -22.06
N VAL A 3 -1.81 -8.19 -21.26
CA VAL A 3 -3.17 -8.76 -21.34
C VAL A 3 -3.93 -8.37 -20.07
N MET A 4 -5.11 -7.78 -20.21
CA MET A 4 -5.94 -7.31 -19.10
C MET A 4 -7.32 -7.99 -19.15
N PRO A 5 -7.55 -9.05 -18.35
CA PRO A 5 -8.88 -9.64 -18.25
C PRO A 5 -9.84 -8.68 -17.53
N LEU A 6 -11.12 -8.76 -17.87
CA LEU A 6 -12.18 -7.96 -17.26
C LEU A 6 -13.34 -8.87 -16.85
N VAL A 7 -13.76 -8.77 -15.59
CA VAL A 7 -14.90 -9.50 -15.04
C VAL A 7 -15.99 -8.51 -14.69
N ARG A 8 -17.22 -8.75 -15.18
CA ARG A 8 -18.38 -7.93 -14.86
C ARG A 8 -19.03 -8.43 -13.58
N VAL A 9 -19.34 -7.51 -12.69
CA VAL A 9 -20.06 -7.75 -11.41
C VAL A 9 -21.35 -6.95 -11.38
N GLN A 10 -22.31 -7.35 -10.54
CA GLN A 10 -23.62 -6.69 -10.43
C GLN A 10 -23.55 -5.44 -9.53
N SER A 11 -22.64 -5.42 -8.56
CA SER A 11 -22.51 -4.32 -7.60
C SER A 11 -21.06 -4.01 -7.24
N CYS A 12 -20.82 -2.81 -6.71
CA CYS A 12 -19.52 -2.43 -6.18
C CYS A 12 -19.09 -3.33 -5.01
N ASP A 13 -20.05 -3.79 -4.21
CA ASP A 13 -19.78 -4.61 -3.03
C ASP A 13 -19.28 -6.00 -3.43
N GLU A 14 -19.96 -6.65 -4.38
CA GLU A 14 -19.51 -7.90 -5.00
C GLU A 14 -18.13 -7.73 -5.68
N GLY A 15 -17.90 -6.56 -6.31
CA GLY A 15 -16.61 -6.24 -6.91
C GLY A 15 -15.47 -6.15 -5.88
N ILE A 16 -15.74 -5.69 -4.66
CA ILE A 16 -14.76 -5.67 -3.57
C ILE A 16 -14.47 -7.09 -3.10
N ASP A 17 -15.52 -7.89 -2.87
CA ASP A 17 -15.39 -9.27 -2.37
C ASP A 17 -14.56 -10.13 -3.35
N LEU A 18 -14.87 -10.05 -4.65
CA LEU A 18 -14.12 -10.76 -5.69
C LEU A 18 -12.70 -10.23 -5.89
N ALA A 19 -12.47 -8.93 -5.67
CA ALA A 19 -11.13 -8.35 -5.75
C ALA A 19 -10.23 -8.87 -4.63
N VAL A 20 -10.77 -9.05 -3.41
CA VAL A 20 -10.05 -9.67 -2.29
C VAL A 20 -9.69 -11.12 -2.60
N GLU A 21 -10.63 -11.89 -3.16
CA GLU A 21 -10.37 -13.27 -3.57
C GLU A 21 -9.29 -13.35 -4.67
N ALA A 22 -9.39 -12.49 -5.70
CA ALA A 22 -8.46 -12.44 -6.82
C ALA A 22 -7.06 -11.95 -6.44
N GLU A 23 -6.91 -11.25 -5.31
CA GLU A 23 -5.61 -10.83 -4.78
C GLU A 23 -4.84 -12.01 -4.17
N HIS A 24 -5.54 -13.10 -3.82
CA HIS A 24 -4.98 -14.32 -3.21
C HIS A 24 -4.32 -14.13 -1.84
N GLY A 25 -4.50 -12.97 -1.20
CA GLY A 25 -3.91 -12.66 0.10
C GLY A 25 -2.40 -12.42 0.02
N PHE A 26 -1.87 -12.00 -1.14
CA PHE A 26 -0.47 -11.57 -1.25
C PHE A 26 -0.21 -10.24 -0.56
N GLY A 27 -1.25 -9.42 -0.34
CA GLY A 27 -1.18 -8.11 0.28
C GLY A 27 -0.27 -7.13 -0.46
N HIS A 28 -0.10 -7.30 -1.78
CA HIS A 28 0.92 -6.55 -2.52
C HIS A 28 0.39 -5.21 -3.06
N THR A 29 -0.57 -5.24 -3.98
CA THR A 29 -1.08 -4.01 -4.62
C THR A 29 -2.50 -4.19 -5.12
N ALA A 30 -3.34 -3.21 -4.82
CA ALA A 30 -4.66 -3.06 -5.43
C ALA A 30 -4.91 -1.63 -5.87
N SER A 31 -5.89 -1.44 -6.77
CA SER A 31 -6.36 -0.11 -7.16
C SER A 31 -7.88 -0.08 -7.27
N MET A 32 -8.47 1.09 -7.00
CA MET A 32 -9.90 1.32 -7.13
C MET A 32 -10.18 2.64 -7.83
N TRP A 33 -11.13 2.60 -8.75
CA TRP A 33 -11.70 3.79 -9.39
C TRP A 33 -13.12 4.02 -8.87
N SER A 34 -13.30 5.05 -8.05
CA SER A 34 -14.57 5.42 -7.44
C SER A 34 -14.54 6.85 -6.90
N ARG A 35 -15.67 7.55 -6.95
CA ARG A 35 -15.88 8.85 -6.26
C ARG A 35 -16.57 8.69 -4.90
N ASN A 36 -17.06 7.49 -4.58
CA ASN A 36 -17.73 7.21 -3.33
C ASN A 36 -16.68 6.85 -2.25
N ILE A 37 -16.53 7.72 -1.25
CA ILE A 37 -15.53 7.60 -0.19
C ILE A 37 -15.80 6.38 0.69
N ASP A 38 -17.06 6.04 0.98
CA ASP A 38 -17.40 4.90 1.82
C ASP A 38 -16.96 3.58 1.16
N LYS A 39 -17.15 3.47 -0.17
CA LYS A 39 -16.69 2.30 -0.93
C LYS A 39 -15.18 2.23 -1.05
N LEU A 40 -14.50 3.35 -1.29
CA LEU A 40 -13.02 3.42 -1.24
C LEU A 40 -12.48 3.00 0.12
N SER A 41 -13.14 3.44 1.19
CA SER A 41 -12.77 3.14 2.57
C SER A 41 -13.00 1.67 2.92
N ARG A 42 -14.12 1.08 2.48
CA ARG A 42 -14.39 -0.35 2.62
C ARG A 42 -13.32 -1.19 1.92
N MET A 43 -13.08 -0.93 0.64
CA MET A 43 -12.09 -1.68 -0.14
C MET A 43 -10.69 -1.58 0.47
N ALA A 44 -10.27 -0.38 0.91
CA ALA A 44 -8.97 -0.18 1.54
C ALA A 44 -8.76 -1.05 2.80
N ARG A 45 -9.82 -1.23 3.60
CA ARG A 45 -9.75 -2.03 4.83
C ARG A 45 -9.78 -3.53 4.55
N GLU A 46 -10.56 -3.96 3.56
CA GLU A 46 -10.74 -5.38 3.27
C GLU A 46 -9.58 -5.98 2.48
N ILE A 47 -8.96 -5.21 1.57
CA ILE A 47 -7.89 -5.71 0.70
C ILE A 47 -6.49 -5.66 1.33
N ASP A 48 -6.29 -4.84 2.37
CA ASP A 48 -5.08 -4.71 3.20
C ASP A 48 -3.73 -4.83 2.45
N CYS A 49 -3.64 -4.19 1.28
CA CYS A 49 -2.44 -4.22 0.45
C CYS A 49 -1.40 -3.18 0.89
N SER A 50 -0.12 -3.52 0.73
CA SER A 50 1.02 -2.59 0.93
C SER A 50 0.90 -1.30 0.10
N ILE A 51 0.32 -1.41 -1.11
CA ILE A 51 0.01 -0.27 -1.97
C ILE A 51 -1.47 -0.33 -2.34
N PHE A 52 -2.21 0.75 -2.07
CA PHE A 52 -3.58 0.92 -2.53
C PHE A 52 -3.78 2.26 -3.24
N VAL A 53 -3.96 2.23 -4.56
CA VAL A 53 -4.11 3.43 -5.41
C VAL A 53 -5.59 3.75 -5.65
N LYS A 54 -5.97 5.02 -5.52
CA LYS A 54 -7.35 5.49 -5.73
C LYS A 54 -7.39 6.46 -6.91
N ASN A 55 -8.21 6.17 -7.92
CA ASN A 55 -8.44 7.03 -9.09
C ASN A 55 -7.15 7.44 -9.84
N GLY A 56 -6.20 6.53 -9.95
CA GLY A 56 -4.93 6.76 -10.63
C GLY A 56 -4.31 5.48 -11.17
N PRO A 57 -3.28 5.58 -12.04
CA PRO A 57 -2.54 4.43 -12.52
C PRO A 57 -1.74 3.78 -11.37
N ASN A 58 -1.46 2.47 -11.45
CA ASN A 58 -0.71 1.75 -10.41
C ASN A 58 0.69 2.37 -10.13
N LEU A 59 1.31 2.99 -11.14
CA LEU A 59 2.59 3.69 -11.00
C LEU A 59 2.53 4.89 -10.05
N ALA A 60 1.34 5.46 -9.80
CA ALA A 60 1.16 6.50 -8.80
C ALA A 60 1.49 6.01 -7.39
N GLY A 61 1.36 4.71 -7.12
CA GLY A 61 1.82 4.09 -5.87
C GLY A 61 3.35 4.06 -5.69
N LEU A 62 4.11 4.41 -6.74
CA LEU A 62 5.58 4.47 -6.76
C LEU A 62 6.11 5.91 -6.93
N GLY A 63 5.28 6.92 -6.69
CA GLY A 63 5.65 8.33 -6.83
C GLY A 63 5.55 8.90 -8.25
N TYR A 64 5.05 8.15 -9.24
CA TYR A 64 4.81 8.68 -10.58
C TYR A 64 3.44 9.34 -10.68
N GLY A 65 3.39 10.66 -10.50
CA GLY A 65 2.12 11.43 -10.51
C GLY A 65 1.24 11.21 -9.28
N GLY A 66 1.74 10.49 -8.27
CA GLY A 66 1.20 10.41 -6.92
C GLY A 66 2.23 10.89 -5.91
N GLU A 67 1.78 11.33 -4.74
CA GLU A 67 2.64 11.75 -3.64
C GLU A 67 3.42 10.55 -3.03
N GLY A 68 4.61 10.82 -2.51
CA GLY A 68 5.48 9.83 -1.86
C GLY A 68 6.81 9.60 -2.59
N PHE A 69 7.68 8.80 -1.97
CA PHE A 69 8.98 8.42 -2.56
C PHE A 69 8.86 7.15 -3.40
N THR A 70 9.79 6.97 -4.35
CA THR A 70 9.85 5.78 -5.19
C THR A 70 10.64 4.66 -4.51
N SER A 71 10.14 3.43 -4.60
CA SER A 71 10.90 2.20 -4.30
C SER A 71 10.62 1.14 -5.36
N PHE A 72 11.66 0.38 -5.75
CA PHE A 72 11.52 -0.82 -6.60
C PHE A 72 11.63 -2.12 -5.79
N SER A 73 11.69 -2.01 -4.46
CA SER A 73 11.58 -3.14 -3.54
C SER A 73 10.39 -2.88 -2.62
N ILE A 74 9.34 -3.67 -2.80
CA ILE A 74 8.09 -3.61 -2.04
C ILE A 74 8.02 -4.86 -1.18
N ALA A 75 8.34 -4.72 0.10
CA ALA A 75 8.47 -5.80 1.05
C ALA A 75 7.11 -6.09 1.73
N SER A 76 6.19 -6.67 0.96
CA SER A 76 4.83 -6.98 1.44
C SER A 76 4.82 -8.10 2.50
N PRO A 77 5.49 -9.26 2.30
CA PRO A 77 5.42 -10.37 3.27
C PRO A 77 6.08 -10.09 4.62
N THR A 78 7.12 -9.25 4.64
CA THR A 78 7.88 -8.88 5.84
C THR A 78 7.38 -7.58 6.49
N GLY A 79 6.56 -6.80 5.78
CA GLY A 79 5.80 -5.68 6.32
C GLY A 79 6.51 -4.31 6.28
N GLU A 80 7.71 -4.20 5.70
CA GLU A 80 8.38 -2.91 5.56
C GLU A 80 7.76 -2.03 4.47
N GLY A 81 6.92 -2.59 3.58
CA GLY A 81 6.24 -1.85 2.53
C GLY A 81 7.22 -1.31 1.48
N LEU A 82 7.13 -0.03 1.15
CA LEU A 82 8.10 0.61 0.26
C LEU A 82 9.44 0.81 0.99
N THR A 83 10.45 0.00 0.65
CA THR A 83 11.75 0.08 1.32
C THR A 83 12.43 1.43 1.08
N SER A 84 13.08 1.96 2.12
CA SER A 84 13.89 3.17 2.05
C SER A 84 15.28 2.93 2.66
N ALA A 85 16.15 3.93 2.66
CA ALA A 85 17.44 3.85 3.35
C ALA A 85 17.31 3.44 4.82
N LEU A 86 16.22 3.82 5.50
CA LEU A 86 15.95 3.45 6.89
C LEU A 86 15.73 1.94 7.04
N THR A 87 15.09 1.30 6.07
CA THR A 87 14.82 -0.15 6.05
C THR A 87 16.11 -0.99 6.08
N PHE A 88 17.20 -0.45 5.54
CA PHE A 88 18.50 -1.13 5.48
C PHE A 88 19.45 -0.70 6.61
N SER A 89 18.92 -0.07 7.67
CA SER A 89 19.70 0.45 8.79
C SER A 89 19.22 -0.12 10.13
N ARG A 90 20.13 -0.20 11.11
CA ARG A 90 19.78 -0.66 12.47
C ARG A 90 19.45 0.53 13.36
N ILE A 91 18.24 0.56 13.93
CA ILE A 91 17.88 1.51 14.97
C ILE A 91 18.75 1.25 16.21
N ARG A 92 19.45 2.28 16.69
CA ARG A 92 20.25 2.24 17.92
C ARG A 92 19.68 3.21 18.94
N ARG A 93 19.43 2.74 20.15
CA ARG A 93 19.12 3.58 21.31
C ARG A 93 20.39 3.78 22.13
N CYS A 94 20.73 5.04 22.42
CA CYS A 94 21.87 5.40 23.25
C CYS A 94 21.38 6.35 24.34
N THR A 95 21.73 6.05 25.60
CA THR A 95 21.33 6.83 26.77
C THR A 95 22.59 7.32 27.45
N LEU A 96 22.68 8.63 27.73
CA LEU A 96 23.68 9.18 28.62
C LEU A 96 23.06 9.32 30.01
N VAL A 97 23.60 8.60 30.99
CA VAL A 97 23.16 8.64 32.38
C VAL A 97 23.90 9.77 33.10
N ASP A 98 23.20 10.50 33.95
CA ASP A 98 23.71 11.57 34.83
C ASP A 98 24.33 12.83 34.17
N HIS A 99 24.41 12.90 32.84
CA HIS A 99 25.02 14.03 32.11
C HIS A 99 24.15 14.55 30.93
N PHE A 100 24.48 15.73 30.38
CA PHE A 100 23.74 16.48 29.34
C PHE A 100 22.27 16.86 29.66
N ARG A 101 21.91 16.97 30.95
CA ARG A 101 20.71 17.71 31.35
C ARG A 101 21.04 19.21 31.42
N ILE A 102 20.82 19.93 30.33
CA ILE A 102 21.11 21.37 30.22
C ILE A 102 19.82 22.15 30.51
N VAL A 103 19.59 22.47 31.79
CA VAL A 103 18.67 23.51 32.29
C VAL A 103 19.32 24.15 33.51
#